data_AF-A0A1S9CUN7-F1
#
_entry.id   AF-A0A1S9CUN7-F1
#
_cell.length_a   1.000
_cell.length_b   1.000
_cell.length_c   1.000
_cell.angle_alpha   90.00
_cell.angle_beta   90.00
_cell.angle_gamma   90.00
#
_symmetry.space_group_name_H-M   'P 1'
#
loop_
_entity.id
_entity.type
_entity.pdbx_description
1 polymer ?
#
loop_
_entity_poly.entity_id
_entity_poly.type
_entity_poly.pdbx_seq_one_letter_code
_entity_poly.pdbx_strand_id
1 'polypeptide(L)'
;MRDNVQRRSSRSRRPSRMPSRRYEPPTTKKTNMFAFTLLVVVIIYYFKPDEVTEFAQKLTNDTVVATWIENLTGNNEQQQQTATYSMPLMEANVAKILACTLYEPETMQEISGDDWYSKYYRALETDTRFGYLSVDGANNTISSETATQIIIDILGEGYVINNFGTSDTVSFEQFLSLYNNALQMVGNDTMQITTLSIIKTPAYTTGLLPLTVLTDIGVLNFQGLILDPLQDYTLEVAVAGDDILGIVQTISSQSTISGYIVAVGDDTAIVRVGEKEVEYQHNFLTKAHEGSQVDLRVEKGTILDLVQYMSEVGDILLRTTNEYVEFIGVGSYPYNNVTIYDSVYTSISQIPSGTRVEYTIDNGAVTSLKVISKPQIDDIRVVITEDGLTDYTHTTVNFVPLIDNEIVYNGEVFEISAGETWDSENFEWKVGEKVELRNVGSFTINSITRSQMNPTYVGTLEIYKEENGYTVINVVDMTSYIAAVIPSEMPTSYGLEACKVQAVAARSYAIVTGQTSKFVSYGAHVDDTTSSQVYNRVAADDIAYEAAKATEGMVLMYGGNVISGNFFSTSAGYTANFGEVWATGETFPTNTPG
;
A
#
# COMPACT_ATOMS: atom_id res chain seq x y z
N MET A 1 -41.38 -9.25 -53.32
CA MET A 1 -41.19 -10.71 -53.20
C MET A 1 -41.57 -11.10 -51.77
N ARG A 2 -42.65 -11.89 -51.65
CA ARG A 2 -43.09 -12.78 -50.56
C ARG A 2 -43.16 -12.29 -49.09
N ASP A 3 -44.41 -12.29 -48.64
CA ASP A 3 -45.00 -12.42 -47.30
C ASP A 3 -44.27 -13.35 -46.30
N ASN A 4 -44.29 -12.98 -45.02
CA ASN A 4 -44.94 -13.73 -43.92
C ASN A 4 -44.50 -13.22 -42.53
N VAL A 5 -45.42 -12.70 -41.71
CA VAL A 5 -45.41 -12.97 -40.26
C VAL A 5 -46.87 -13.01 -39.76
N GLN A 6 -47.30 -14.21 -39.35
CA GLN A 6 -48.60 -14.46 -38.72
C GLN A 6 -48.61 -14.05 -37.24
N ARG A 7 -49.74 -13.48 -36.83
CA ARG A 7 -50.18 -13.23 -35.45
C ARG A 7 -50.46 -14.54 -34.70
N ARG A 8 -50.14 -14.59 -33.39
CA ARG A 8 -50.94 -15.31 -32.38
C ARG A 8 -51.06 -14.50 -31.09
N SER A 9 -52.29 -14.45 -30.61
CA SER A 9 -52.85 -13.63 -29.54
C SER A 9 -52.49 -14.09 -28.13
N SER A 10 -52.19 -13.12 -27.26
CA SER A 10 -52.06 -13.23 -25.82
C SER A 10 -53.41 -13.44 -25.12
N ARG A 11 -53.45 -14.35 -24.14
CA ARG A 11 -54.59 -14.54 -23.24
C ARG A 11 -54.17 -14.23 -21.80
N SER A 12 -54.96 -13.37 -21.18
CA SER A 12 -54.84 -12.84 -19.82
C SER A 12 -55.02 -13.88 -18.71
N ARG A 13 -54.30 -13.73 -17.59
CA ARG A 13 -54.81 -14.08 -16.25
C ARG A 13 -54.34 -13.07 -15.20
N ARG A 14 -55.32 -12.43 -14.55
CA ARG A 14 -55.22 -11.67 -13.29
C ARG A 14 -55.24 -12.64 -12.08
N PRO A 15 -54.79 -12.20 -10.89
CA PRO A 15 -54.50 -13.05 -9.74
C PRO A 15 -55.70 -13.30 -8.82
N SER A 16 -55.74 -14.46 -8.17
CA SER A 16 -56.70 -14.86 -7.13
C SER A 16 -56.12 -14.71 -5.72
N ARG A 17 -56.93 -14.19 -4.80
CA ARG A 17 -56.64 -13.87 -3.39
C ARG A 17 -56.96 -15.05 -2.43
N MET A 18 -56.17 -15.10 -1.33
CA MET A 18 -56.45 -15.57 0.05
C MET A 18 -56.39 -17.09 0.36
N PRO A 19 -56.01 -17.53 1.60
CA PRO A 19 -56.24 -16.85 2.89
C PRO A 19 -55.08 -16.80 3.92
N SER A 20 -55.28 -15.93 4.92
CA SER A 20 -54.49 -15.72 6.14
C SER A 20 -54.46 -16.93 7.08
N ARG A 21 -53.28 -17.29 7.58
CA ARG A 21 -53.10 -18.09 8.81
C ARG A 21 -51.98 -17.50 9.66
N ARG A 22 -52.28 -17.37 10.96
CA ARG A 22 -51.44 -16.89 12.05
C ARG A 22 -50.10 -17.64 12.09
N TYR A 23 -49.01 -16.90 12.27
CA TYR A 23 -47.71 -17.43 12.63
C TYR A 23 -47.49 -17.15 14.13
N GLU A 24 -47.33 -18.20 14.92
CA GLU A 24 -46.78 -18.13 16.28
C GLU A 24 -45.24 -18.11 16.17
N PRO A 25 -44.53 -17.25 16.92
CA PRO A 25 -43.08 -17.18 16.83
C PRO A 25 -42.40 -18.33 17.60
N PRO A 26 -41.33 -18.95 17.07
CA PRO A 26 -40.49 -19.83 17.85
C PRO A 26 -39.64 -19.01 18.84
N THR A 27 -39.77 -19.38 20.11
CA THR A 27 -38.94 -18.97 21.24
C THR A 27 -37.53 -19.54 21.11
N THR A 28 -36.50 -18.69 21.06
CA THR A 28 -35.20 -18.90 21.76
C THR A 28 -34.34 -17.64 21.66
N LYS A 29 -33.83 -17.21 22.82
CA LYS A 29 -33.03 -16.01 23.06
C LYS A 29 -31.70 -16.03 22.28
N LYS A 30 -31.46 -14.99 21.47
CA LYS A 30 -30.13 -14.42 21.21
C LYS A 30 -30.19 -12.93 21.54
N THR A 31 -29.75 -12.56 22.73
CA THR A 31 -29.65 -11.17 23.17
C THR A 31 -28.27 -10.62 22.79
N ASN A 32 -28.27 -9.78 21.76
CA ASN A 32 -27.50 -8.56 21.52
C ASN A 32 -26.17 -8.35 22.28
N MET A 33 -25.06 -8.76 21.64
CA MET A 33 -23.69 -8.30 21.97
C MET A 33 -23.40 -6.87 21.46
N PHE A 34 -24.36 -6.21 20.81
CA PHE A 34 -24.23 -4.84 20.29
C PHE A 34 -24.83 -3.76 21.22
N ALA A 35 -25.62 -4.15 22.23
CA ALA A 35 -26.20 -3.20 23.19
C ALA A 35 -25.27 -2.91 24.38
N PHE A 36 -24.22 -3.72 24.59
CA PHE A 36 -23.31 -3.60 25.73
C PHE A 36 -22.22 -2.56 25.49
N THR A 37 -21.70 -2.48 24.27
CA THR A 37 -20.68 -1.49 23.87
C THR A 37 -21.23 -0.07 23.86
N LEU A 38 -22.51 0.12 23.50
CA LEU A 38 -23.14 1.45 23.50
C LEU A 38 -23.46 1.96 24.92
N LEU A 39 -23.67 1.07 25.89
CA LEU A 39 -23.99 1.45 27.27
C LEU A 39 -22.74 1.86 28.07
N VAL A 40 -21.59 1.25 27.79
CA VAL A 40 -20.30 1.59 28.43
C VAL A 40 -19.79 2.95 27.97
N VAL A 41 -19.95 3.28 26.68
CA VAL A 41 -19.53 4.59 26.13
C VAL A 41 -20.37 5.75 26.70
N VAL A 42 -21.66 5.53 26.97
CA VAL A 42 -22.54 6.56 27.56
C VAL A 42 -22.26 6.79 29.05
N ILE A 43 -21.83 5.77 29.80
CA ILE A 43 -21.48 5.89 31.23
C ILE A 43 -20.16 6.66 31.40
N ILE A 44 -19.18 6.44 30.53
CA ILE A 44 -17.88 7.14 30.55
C ILE A 44 -18.04 8.63 30.19
N TYR A 45 -19.05 9.00 29.39
CA TYR A 45 -19.24 10.38 28.97
C TYR A 45 -20.04 11.25 29.97
N TYR A 46 -20.73 10.65 30.95
CA TYR A 46 -21.65 11.38 31.84
C TYR A 46 -21.35 11.32 33.35
N PHE A 47 -20.40 10.49 33.82
CA PHE A 47 -20.07 10.42 35.25
C PHE A 47 -18.68 10.98 35.57
N LYS A 48 -18.59 11.78 36.64
CA LYS A 48 -17.32 12.35 37.11
C LYS A 48 -16.41 11.26 37.69
N PRO A 49 -15.07 11.40 37.54
CA PRO A 49 -14.10 10.33 37.84
C PRO A 49 -14.16 9.76 39.26
N ASP A 50 -14.56 10.57 40.24
CA ASP A 50 -14.44 10.22 41.66
C ASP A 50 -15.54 9.25 42.14
N GLU A 51 -16.66 9.09 41.41
CA GLU A 51 -17.76 8.17 41.79
C GLU A 51 -17.60 6.75 41.21
N VAL A 52 -16.71 6.55 40.23
CA VAL A 52 -16.46 5.24 39.61
C VAL A 52 -15.61 4.33 40.52
N THR A 53 -14.75 4.94 41.34
CA THR A 53 -13.81 4.24 42.22
C THR A 53 -14.50 3.54 43.41
N GLU A 54 -15.57 4.12 43.95
CA GLU A 54 -16.36 3.52 45.04
C GLU A 54 -17.22 2.33 44.57
N PHE A 55 -17.62 2.29 43.28
CA PHE A 55 -18.35 1.16 42.72
C PHE A 55 -17.42 -0.03 42.43
N ALA A 56 -16.20 0.23 41.97
CA ALA A 56 -15.19 -0.81 41.71
C ALA A 56 -14.71 -1.52 42.98
N GLN A 57 -14.54 -0.79 44.10
CA GLN A 57 -14.12 -1.37 45.38
C GLN A 57 -15.19 -2.26 46.06
N LYS A 58 -16.47 -2.16 45.66
CA LYS A 58 -17.55 -2.99 46.20
C LYS A 58 -17.68 -4.36 45.51
N LEU A 59 -16.99 -4.57 44.39
CA LEU A 59 -17.02 -5.82 43.61
C LEU A 59 -15.86 -6.79 43.92
N THR A 60 -14.87 -6.39 44.74
CA THR A 60 -13.62 -7.15 44.92
C THR A 60 -13.48 -7.90 46.25
N ASN A 61 -14.47 -7.91 47.14
CA ASN A 61 -14.39 -8.70 48.36
C ASN A 61 -15.27 -9.97 48.29
N ASP A 62 -14.58 -11.10 48.35
CA ASP A 62 -15.08 -12.46 48.60
C ASP A 62 -15.98 -13.09 47.53
N THR A 63 -15.38 -13.54 46.42
CA THR A 63 -15.87 -14.74 45.68
C THR A 63 -14.92 -15.24 44.58
N VAL A 64 -13.86 -14.52 44.20
CA VAL A 64 -13.04 -14.87 43.01
C VAL A 64 -11.96 -15.94 43.27
N VAL A 65 -11.65 -16.27 44.53
CA VAL A 65 -10.56 -17.21 44.86
C VAL A 65 -10.92 -18.69 44.62
N ALA A 66 -12.20 -19.04 44.44
CA ALA A 66 -12.61 -20.45 44.30
C ALA A 66 -12.83 -20.95 42.86
N THR A 67 -12.97 -20.06 41.87
CA THR A 67 -13.33 -20.44 40.49
C THR A 67 -12.11 -20.77 39.61
N TRP A 68 -10.90 -20.45 40.08
CA TRP A 68 -9.66 -20.67 39.32
C TRP A 68 -9.15 -22.11 39.33
N ILE A 69 -9.70 -23.00 40.17
CA ILE A 69 -9.20 -24.38 40.32
C ILE A 69 -9.99 -25.41 39.49
N GLU A 70 -11.23 -25.12 39.06
CA GLU A 70 -12.02 -26.07 38.26
C GLU A 70 -11.76 -26.00 36.73
N ASN A 71 -11.18 -24.93 36.21
CA ASN A 71 -10.83 -24.82 34.79
C ASN A 71 -9.48 -25.45 34.41
N LEU A 72 -8.77 -26.08 35.36
CA LEU A 72 -7.51 -26.77 35.13
C LEU A 72 -7.65 -28.29 34.92
N THR A 73 -8.88 -28.82 34.84
CA THR A 73 -9.11 -30.24 34.50
C THR A 73 -10.30 -30.43 33.55
N GLY A 74 -10.04 -30.40 32.24
CA GLY A 74 -10.69 -31.28 31.26
C GLY A 74 -11.84 -30.71 30.43
N ASN A 75 -11.56 -30.48 29.14
CA ASN A 75 -12.32 -31.07 28.03
C ASN A 75 -11.49 -30.97 26.73
N ASN A 76 -10.68 -32.02 26.50
CA ASN A 76 -10.03 -32.26 25.20
C ASN A 76 -11.08 -32.83 24.24
N GLU A 77 -11.62 -32.00 23.36
CA GLU A 77 -12.10 -32.48 22.07
C GLU A 77 -10.89 -32.72 21.16
N GLN A 78 -10.93 -33.82 20.41
CA GLN A 78 -9.82 -34.40 19.66
C GLN A 78 -9.20 -33.43 18.65
N GLN A 79 -8.18 -32.67 19.08
CA GLN A 79 -7.22 -32.05 18.17
C GLN A 79 -6.22 -33.10 17.72
N GLN A 80 -6.10 -33.21 16.40
CA GLN A 80 -5.11 -34.02 15.72
C GLN A 80 -3.72 -33.51 16.15
N GLN A 81 -2.96 -34.37 16.83
CA GLN A 81 -1.70 -34.04 17.47
C GLN A 81 -0.65 -33.65 16.42
N THR A 82 -0.53 -32.35 16.15
CA THR A 82 0.58 -31.78 15.39
C THR A 82 1.87 -31.99 16.18
N ALA A 83 2.94 -32.41 15.50
CA ALA A 83 4.24 -32.64 16.14
C ALA A 83 4.67 -31.36 16.88
N THR A 84 4.75 -31.44 18.20
CA THR A 84 5.19 -30.33 19.04
C THR A 84 6.69 -30.18 18.85
N TYR A 85 7.13 -29.07 18.27
CA TYR A 85 8.54 -28.66 18.39
C TYR A 85 8.84 -28.62 19.88
N SER A 86 9.80 -29.42 20.32
CA SER A 86 10.22 -29.45 21.72
C SER A 86 11.74 -29.51 21.73
N MET A 87 12.34 -28.55 22.41
CA MET A 87 13.76 -28.51 22.66
C MET A 87 14.02 -28.41 24.17
N PRO A 88 15.13 -28.99 24.67
CA PRO A 88 15.51 -28.77 26.05
C PRO A 88 15.80 -27.29 26.32
N LEU A 89 15.48 -26.82 27.52
CA LEU A 89 15.86 -25.48 27.98
C LEU A 89 17.36 -25.46 28.29
N MET A 90 18.17 -24.96 27.35
CA MET A 90 19.62 -24.85 27.52
C MET A 90 20.00 -23.52 28.19
N GLU A 91 21.11 -23.52 28.94
CA GLU A 91 21.65 -22.28 29.53
C GLU A 91 21.90 -21.20 28.47
N ALA A 92 22.41 -21.57 27.29
CA ALA A 92 22.64 -20.64 26.18
C ALA A 92 21.36 -19.92 25.73
N ASN A 93 20.23 -20.64 25.68
CA ASN A 93 18.96 -20.04 25.29
C ASN A 93 18.43 -19.08 26.36
N VAL A 94 18.60 -19.42 27.64
CA VAL A 94 18.23 -18.53 28.74
C VAL A 94 19.12 -17.30 28.77
N ALA A 95 20.42 -17.45 28.54
CA ALA A 95 21.33 -16.31 28.43
C ALA A 95 20.89 -15.37 27.31
N LYS A 96 20.50 -15.90 26.14
CA LYS A 96 19.91 -15.11 25.04
C LYS A 96 18.65 -14.38 25.50
N ILE A 97 17.68 -15.09 26.10
CA ILE A 97 16.42 -14.51 26.57
C ILE A 97 16.71 -13.33 27.51
N LEU A 98 17.52 -13.52 28.54
CA LEU A 98 17.87 -12.48 29.51
C LEU A 98 18.58 -11.30 28.85
N ALA A 99 19.56 -11.56 27.99
CA ALA A 99 20.33 -10.53 27.32
C ALA A 99 19.43 -9.64 26.43
N CYS A 100 18.56 -10.25 25.62
CA CYS A 100 17.70 -9.53 24.69
C CYS A 100 16.55 -8.75 25.34
N THR A 101 16.15 -9.07 26.57
CA THR A 101 15.00 -8.44 27.24
C THR A 101 15.36 -7.47 28.35
N LEU A 102 16.57 -7.60 28.92
CA LEU A 102 17.02 -6.81 30.07
C LEU A 102 18.15 -5.84 29.79
N TYR A 103 18.87 -6.00 28.67
CA TYR A 103 20.06 -5.21 28.35
C TYR A 103 19.98 -4.61 26.96
N GLU A 104 20.69 -3.50 26.79
CA GLU A 104 20.73 -2.78 25.53
C GLU A 104 21.55 -3.57 24.47
N PRO A 105 21.16 -3.52 23.18
CA PRO A 105 21.82 -4.26 22.11
C PRO A 105 23.33 -4.05 21.99
N GLU A 106 23.84 -2.86 22.35
CA GLU A 106 25.27 -2.53 22.27
C GLU A 106 26.14 -3.36 23.23
N THR A 107 25.53 -3.98 24.24
CA THR A 107 26.21 -4.89 25.17
C THR A 107 26.48 -6.27 24.55
N MET A 108 25.73 -6.65 23.50
CA MET A 108 25.79 -7.96 22.85
C MET A 108 26.71 -7.96 21.62
N GLN A 109 27.96 -7.54 21.76
CA GLN A 109 28.88 -7.40 20.63
C GLN A 109 29.32 -8.74 20.04
N GLU A 110 29.30 -8.91 18.73
CA GLU A 110 29.85 -10.10 18.08
C GLU A 110 31.38 -10.04 17.97
N ILE A 111 32.05 -11.13 18.35
CA ILE A 111 33.50 -11.30 18.18
C ILE A 111 33.72 -12.48 17.24
N SER A 112 34.50 -12.24 16.18
CA SER A 112 34.79 -13.26 15.19
C SER A 112 35.49 -14.47 15.81
N GLY A 113 34.91 -15.65 15.65
CA GLY A 113 35.44 -16.92 16.15
C GLY A 113 34.83 -17.40 17.46
N ASP A 114 33.97 -16.59 18.10
CA ASP A 114 33.19 -17.01 19.26
C ASP A 114 32.04 -17.96 18.86
N ASP A 115 31.60 -18.78 19.81
CA ASP A 115 30.31 -19.46 19.73
C ASP A 115 29.16 -18.44 19.69
N TRP A 116 28.06 -18.80 19.05
CA TRP A 116 26.91 -17.91 18.82
C TRP A 116 26.34 -17.30 20.11
N TYR A 117 26.47 -18.01 21.24
CA TYR A 117 25.92 -17.59 22.53
C TYR A 117 26.85 -16.67 23.33
N SER A 118 28.14 -16.58 23.00
CA SER A 118 29.14 -15.87 23.83
C SER A 118 28.80 -14.40 24.04
N LYS A 119 28.20 -13.75 23.05
CA LYS A 119 27.77 -12.34 23.14
C LYS A 119 26.72 -12.10 24.23
N TYR A 120 25.85 -13.08 24.49
CA TYR A 120 24.80 -12.95 25.49
C TYR A 120 25.37 -13.07 26.90
N TYR A 121 26.32 -13.98 27.12
CA TYR A 121 27.02 -14.08 28.41
C TYR A 121 27.81 -12.81 28.73
N ARG A 122 28.43 -12.17 27.75
CA ARG A 122 29.14 -10.90 27.94
C ARG A 122 28.21 -9.75 28.38
N ALA A 123 26.96 -9.73 27.90
CA ALA A 123 25.95 -8.79 28.39
C ALA A 123 25.60 -9.05 29.87
N LEU A 124 25.61 -10.32 30.29
CA LEU A 124 25.30 -10.74 31.66
C LEU A 124 26.47 -10.59 32.66
N GLU A 125 27.73 -10.52 32.20
CA GLU A 125 28.93 -10.55 33.07
C GLU A 125 28.93 -9.50 34.18
N THR A 126 28.30 -8.35 33.95
CA THR A 126 28.25 -7.25 34.92
C THR A 126 27.09 -7.35 35.92
N ASP A 127 26.16 -8.28 35.72
CA ASP A 127 24.99 -8.46 36.56
C ASP A 127 25.14 -9.66 37.49
N THR A 128 25.39 -9.37 38.76
CA THR A 128 25.60 -10.40 39.77
C THR A 128 24.35 -11.26 40.04
N ARG A 129 23.15 -10.82 39.63
CA ARG A 129 21.91 -11.60 39.78
C ARG A 129 22.00 -12.95 39.07
N PHE A 130 22.65 -12.99 37.91
CA PHE A 130 22.75 -14.18 37.07
C PHE A 130 24.13 -14.83 37.12
N GLY A 131 24.93 -14.56 38.16
CA GLY A 131 26.32 -15.04 38.27
C GLY A 131 26.49 -16.56 38.36
N TYR A 132 25.40 -17.31 38.45
CA TYR A 132 25.38 -18.78 38.35
C TYR A 132 25.26 -19.30 36.92
N LEU A 133 25.03 -18.43 35.92
CA LEU A 133 25.12 -18.77 34.50
C LEU A 133 26.54 -18.52 34.01
N SER A 134 27.12 -19.48 33.29
CA SER A 134 28.47 -19.37 32.72
C SER A 134 28.50 -19.85 31.27
N VAL A 135 29.37 -19.25 30.45
CA VAL A 135 29.59 -19.67 29.07
C VAL A 135 30.06 -21.13 28.98
N ASP A 136 30.79 -21.62 29.98
CA ASP A 136 31.21 -23.03 30.08
C ASP A 136 30.01 -23.98 30.23
N GLY A 137 28.90 -23.46 30.77
CA GLY A 137 27.63 -24.18 30.96
C GLY A 137 26.65 -24.07 29.80
N ALA A 138 26.99 -23.34 28.74
CA ALA A 138 26.07 -23.00 27.64
C ALA A 138 25.31 -24.20 27.04
N ASN A 139 25.96 -25.37 26.98
CA ASN A 139 25.40 -26.61 26.45
C ASN A 139 24.76 -27.52 27.53
N ASN A 140 24.53 -27.02 28.74
CA ASN A 140 23.81 -27.73 29.80
C ASN A 140 22.32 -27.40 29.75
N THR A 141 21.51 -28.36 30.18
CA THR A 141 20.08 -28.15 30.43
C THR A 141 19.86 -27.49 31.78
N ILE A 142 18.94 -26.52 31.85
CA ILE A 142 18.55 -25.84 33.08
C ILE A 142 17.64 -26.75 33.93
N SER A 143 17.95 -26.84 35.22
CA SER A 143 17.13 -27.52 36.23
C SER A 143 15.92 -26.68 36.64
N SER A 144 14.87 -27.31 37.18
CA SER A 144 13.71 -26.61 37.73
C SER A 144 14.06 -25.62 38.85
N GLU A 145 15.08 -25.94 39.65
CA GLU A 145 15.59 -25.04 40.70
C GLU A 145 16.23 -23.79 40.10
N THR A 146 17.14 -23.96 39.14
CA THR A 146 17.80 -22.85 38.45
C THR A 146 16.80 -21.99 37.68
N ALA A 147 15.86 -22.62 36.94
CA ALA A 147 14.79 -21.90 36.25
C ALA A 147 13.96 -21.07 37.24
N THR A 148 13.57 -21.63 38.39
CA THR A 148 12.83 -20.91 39.43
C THR A 148 13.62 -19.73 39.96
N GLN A 149 14.92 -19.91 40.22
CA GLN A 149 15.79 -18.85 40.71
C GLN A 149 15.86 -17.69 39.71
N ILE A 150 15.97 -17.98 38.40
CA ILE A 150 15.94 -16.95 37.36
C ILE A 150 14.67 -16.12 37.42
N ILE A 151 13.49 -16.75 37.53
CA ILE A 151 12.22 -16.01 37.62
C ILE A 151 12.16 -15.16 38.89
N ILE A 152 12.66 -15.66 40.03
CA ILE A 152 12.76 -14.88 41.28
C ILE A 152 13.69 -13.66 41.09
N ASP A 153 14.83 -13.83 40.44
CA ASP A 153 15.80 -12.75 40.20
C ASP A 153 15.25 -11.65 39.28
N ILE A 154 14.27 -11.97 38.42
CA ILE A 154 13.51 -11.00 37.63
C ILE A 154 12.50 -10.25 38.50
N LEU A 155 11.69 -10.97 39.27
CA LEU A 155 10.62 -10.39 40.09
C LEU A 155 11.15 -9.54 41.26
N GLY A 156 12.32 -9.89 41.80
CA GLY A 156 12.92 -9.24 42.96
C GLY A 156 12.39 -9.76 44.31
N GLU A 157 12.75 -9.07 45.39
CA GLU A 157 12.38 -9.49 46.75
C GLU A 157 10.85 -9.45 46.98
N GLY A 158 10.31 -10.47 47.66
CA GLY A 158 8.92 -10.51 48.10
C GLY A 158 7.98 -11.43 47.31
N TYR A 159 8.46 -12.06 46.24
CA TYR A 159 7.69 -13.03 45.46
C TYR A 159 8.00 -14.48 45.87
N VAL A 160 6.96 -15.31 45.94
CA VAL A 160 7.08 -16.75 46.18
C VAL A 160 6.53 -17.49 44.97
N ILE A 161 7.40 -18.25 44.31
CA ILE A 161 7.03 -19.11 43.19
C ILE A 161 7.00 -20.55 43.70
N ASN A 162 5.87 -21.23 43.51
CA ASN A 162 5.85 -22.68 43.62
C ASN A 162 6.65 -23.22 42.42
N ASN A 163 7.75 -23.94 42.69
CA ASN A 163 8.67 -24.51 41.71
C ASN A 163 7.93 -25.12 40.49
N PHE A 164 8.57 -25.23 39.32
CA PHE A 164 8.02 -25.73 38.04
C PHE A 164 7.41 -27.17 38.08
N GLY A 165 7.24 -27.76 39.25
CA GLY A 165 6.66 -29.08 39.52
C GLY A 165 7.63 -29.98 40.30
N THR A 166 7.28 -31.27 40.40
CA THR A 166 8.17 -32.32 40.95
C THR A 166 9.09 -32.94 39.88
N SER A 167 9.12 -32.38 38.67
CA SER A 167 10.01 -32.79 37.57
C SER A 167 11.36 -32.10 37.74
N ASP A 168 12.46 -32.83 37.52
CA ASP A 168 13.82 -32.28 37.49
C ASP A 168 14.08 -31.42 36.23
N THR A 169 13.15 -31.44 35.26
CA THR A 169 13.29 -30.76 33.95
C THR A 169 12.15 -29.78 33.68
N VAL A 170 12.49 -28.63 33.12
CA VAL A 170 11.56 -27.57 32.69
C VAL A 170 11.55 -27.51 31.17
N SER A 171 10.36 -27.51 30.58
CA SER A 171 10.23 -27.31 29.14
C SER A 171 10.48 -25.85 28.76
N PHE A 172 10.95 -25.62 27.54
CA PHE A 172 11.26 -24.29 27.04
C PHE A 172 10.04 -23.36 27.08
N GLU A 173 8.89 -23.90 26.70
CA GLU A 173 7.60 -23.22 26.57
C GLU A 173 7.08 -22.79 27.96
N GLN A 174 7.22 -23.66 28.96
CA GLN A 174 6.87 -23.35 30.34
C GLN A 174 7.75 -22.23 30.90
N PHE A 175 9.06 -22.27 30.62
CA PHE A 175 9.97 -21.22 31.04
C PHE A 175 9.63 -19.88 30.39
N LEU A 176 9.46 -19.83 29.05
CA LEU A 176 9.07 -18.61 28.33
C LEU A 176 7.78 -18.00 28.88
N SER A 177 6.77 -18.83 29.13
CA SER A 177 5.47 -18.37 29.64
C SER A 177 5.61 -17.73 31.03
N LEU A 178 6.34 -18.38 31.94
CA LEU A 178 6.57 -17.84 33.28
C LEU A 178 7.48 -16.62 33.28
N TYR A 179 8.49 -16.61 32.41
CA TYR A 179 9.38 -15.48 32.21
C TYR A 179 8.63 -14.25 31.68
N ASN A 180 7.74 -14.42 30.70
CA ASN A 180 6.88 -13.36 30.19
C ASN A 180 6.02 -12.74 31.29
N ASN A 181 5.37 -13.59 32.09
CA ASN A 181 4.54 -13.13 33.20
C ASN A 181 5.37 -12.35 34.22
N ALA A 182 6.60 -12.79 34.51
CA ALA A 182 7.49 -12.09 35.41
C ALA A 182 7.91 -10.72 34.89
N LEU A 183 8.27 -10.60 33.60
CA LEU A 183 8.57 -9.32 32.96
C LEU A 183 7.38 -8.35 33.05
N GLN A 184 6.16 -8.82 32.72
CA GLN A 184 4.96 -7.99 32.80
C GLN A 184 4.66 -7.52 34.23
N MET A 185 4.88 -8.37 35.23
CA MET A 185 4.71 -8.01 36.64
C MET A 185 5.65 -6.90 37.10
N VAL A 186 6.86 -6.82 36.53
CA VAL A 186 7.82 -5.74 36.80
C VAL A 186 7.71 -4.57 35.82
N GLY A 187 6.70 -4.57 34.94
CA GLY A 187 6.45 -3.50 33.98
C GLY A 187 7.44 -3.45 32.82
N ASN A 188 8.08 -4.57 32.46
CA ASN A 188 8.93 -4.70 31.28
C ASN A 188 8.11 -5.38 30.15
N ASP A 189 8.01 -4.70 29.01
CA ASP A 189 7.26 -5.11 27.81
C ASP A 189 8.18 -5.43 26.61
N THR A 190 9.48 -5.58 26.84
CA THR A 190 10.49 -5.82 25.80
C THR A 190 10.25 -7.15 25.08
N MET A 191 9.71 -8.16 25.78
CA MET A 191 9.33 -9.43 25.18
C MET A 191 7.85 -9.44 24.81
N GLN A 192 7.56 -9.79 23.56
CA GLN A 192 6.21 -9.91 23.03
C GLN A 192 5.93 -11.35 22.62
N ILE A 193 4.74 -11.86 22.95
CA ILE A 193 4.24 -13.13 22.40
C ILE A 193 3.40 -12.79 21.18
N THR A 194 3.80 -13.28 20.02
CA THR A 194 3.12 -13.01 18.75
C THR A 194 2.97 -14.27 17.91
N THR A 195 2.07 -14.23 16.95
CA THR A 195 1.92 -15.27 15.94
C THR A 195 2.64 -14.87 14.67
N LEU A 196 3.43 -15.78 14.09
CA LEU A 196 4.06 -15.59 12.79
C LEU A 196 4.11 -16.90 12.01
N SER A 197 4.33 -16.79 10.71
CA SER A 197 4.51 -17.91 9.80
C SER A 197 5.95 -17.99 9.31
N ILE A 198 6.56 -19.17 9.38
CA ILE A 198 7.91 -19.42 8.85
C ILE A 198 7.82 -19.62 7.34
N ILE A 199 8.27 -18.64 6.55
CA ILE A 199 8.20 -18.72 5.08
C ILE A 199 9.42 -19.46 4.54
N LYS A 200 10.63 -19.00 4.91
CA LYS A 200 11.86 -19.67 4.46
C LYS A 200 13.07 -19.35 5.32
N THR A 201 13.96 -20.31 5.46
CA THR A 201 15.27 -20.16 6.11
C THR A 201 16.38 -20.01 5.05
N PRO A 202 17.59 -19.53 5.41
CA PRO A 202 18.67 -19.23 4.46
C PRO A 202 19.18 -20.45 3.69
N ALA A 203 18.90 -21.66 4.20
CA ALA A 203 19.17 -22.91 3.51
C ALA A 203 18.46 -22.99 2.13
N TYR A 204 17.42 -22.20 1.91
CA TYR A 204 16.53 -22.33 0.74
C TYR A 204 16.16 -21.02 0.02
N THR A 205 16.71 -19.86 0.43
CA THR A 205 16.46 -18.56 -0.24
C THR A 205 17.76 -17.78 -0.45
N THR A 206 18.01 -17.38 -1.69
CA THR A 206 19.13 -16.50 -2.04
C THR A 206 18.98 -15.13 -1.39
N GLY A 207 20.01 -14.67 -0.68
CA GLY A 207 20.06 -13.30 -0.14
C GLY A 207 19.43 -13.10 1.24
N LEU A 208 19.20 -14.17 2.02
CA LEU A 208 19.06 -14.06 3.47
C LEU A 208 20.45 -14.12 4.14
N LEU A 209 20.63 -13.34 5.20
CA LEU A 209 21.81 -13.43 6.04
C LEU A 209 21.80 -14.77 6.82
N PRO A 210 22.96 -15.29 7.22
CA PRO A 210 23.02 -16.46 8.10
C PRO A 210 22.20 -16.24 9.37
N LEU A 211 21.47 -17.27 9.82
CA LEU A 211 20.66 -17.26 11.05
C LEU A 211 19.51 -16.24 11.07
N THR A 212 19.05 -15.80 9.89
CA THR A 212 17.80 -15.05 9.74
C THR A 212 16.72 -15.85 9.01
N VAL A 213 15.46 -15.59 9.31
CA VAL A 213 14.31 -16.29 8.74
C VAL A 213 13.36 -15.29 8.11
N LEU A 214 12.88 -15.59 6.91
CA LEU A 214 11.78 -14.84 6.30
C LEU A 214 10.45 -15.31 6.92
N THR A 215 9.66 -14.36 7.38
CA THR A 215 8.33 -14.57 7.97
C THR A 215 7.29 -13.69 7.27
N ASP A 216 6.01 -13.90 7.58
CA ASP A 216 4.89 -13.05 7.14
C ASP A 216 4.93 -11.63 7.71
N ILE A 217 5.71 -11.39 8.77
CA ILE A 217 5.88 -10.07 9.40
C ILE A 217 7.25 -9.44 9.14
N GLY A 218 8.08 -10.04 8.29
CA GLY A 218 9.41 -9.54 7.94
C GLY A 218 10.54 -10.56 8.16
N VAL A 219 11.78 -10.07 8.21
CA VAL A 219 12.97 -10.91 8.42
C VAL A 219 13.42 -10.80 9.87
N LEU A 220 13.52 -11.95 10.56
CA LEU A 220 13.88 -12.01 11.98
C LEU A 220 15.13 -12.89 12.21
N ASN A 221 15.84 -12.66 13.30
CA ASN A 221 16.96 -13.48 13.77
C ASN A 221 16.43 -14.69 14.57
N PHE A 222 17.03 -15.87 14.39
CA PHE A 222 16.61 -17.09 15.11
C PHE A 222 17.76 -17.86 15.77
N GLN A 223 18.87 -17.17 16.08
CA GLN A 223 20.05 -17.77 16.70
C GLN A 223 19.68 -18.62 17.92
N GLY A 224 20.19 -19.86 17.97
CA GLY A 224 19.91 -20.83 19.04
C GLY A 224 18.63 -21.67 18.85
N LEU A 225 17.90 -21.51 17.74
CA LEU A 225 16.70 -22.27 17.40
C LEU A 225 16.88 -23.08 16.12
N ILE A 226 16.10 -24.15 15.96
CA ILE A 226 16.11 -25.01 14.76
C ILE A 226 14.79 -24.81 14.02
N LEU A 227 14.75 -23.86 13.07
CA LEU A 227 13.53 -23.52 12.33
C LEU A 227 13.39 -24.24 10.98
N ASP A 228 14.46 -24.84 10.45
CA ASP A 228 14.42 -25.51 9.14
C ASP A 228 13.30 -26.57 9.00
N PRO A 229 13.01 -27.41 10.01
CA PRO A 229 11.92 -28.39 9.93
C PRO A 229 10.52 -27.78 9.99
N LEU A 230 10.42 -26.50 10.35
CA LEU A 230 9.18 -25.78 10.59
C LEU A 230 8.82 -24.85 9.44
N GLN A 231 9.39 -25.06 8.25
CA GLN A 231 8.99 -24.31 7.06
C GLN A 231 7.49 -24.45 6.82
N ASP A 232 6.84 -23.32 6.57
CA ASP A 232 5.41 -23.13 6.37
C ASP A 232 4.54 -23.39 7.61
N TYR A 233 5.14 -23.51 8.80
CA TYR A 233 4.38 -23.57 10.06
C TYR A 233 3.98 -22.18 10.51
N THR A 234 2.77 -22.05 11.04
CA THR A 234 2.35 -20.90 11.84
C THR A 234 2.59 -21.22 13.31
N LEU A 235 3.35 -20.36 13.97
CA LEU A 235 3.87 -20.55 15.32
C LEU A 235 3.44 -19.38 16.21
N GLU A 236 3.19 -19.67 17.47
CA GLU A 236 3.24 -18.66 18.52
C GLU A 236 4.67 -18.61 19.06
N VAL A 237 5.27 -17.43 19.06
CA VAL A 237 6.68 -17.23 19.39
C VAL A 237 6.85 -16.08 20.38
N ALA A 238 7.93 -16.15 21.17
CA ALA A 238 8.43 -15.03 21.94
C ALA A 238 9.46 -14.26 21.11
N VAL A 239 9.26 -12.95 20.96
CA VAL A 239 10.17 -12.05 20.23
C VAL A 239 10.59 -10.88 21.10
N ALA A 240 11.81 -10.39 20.88
CA ALA A 240 12.29 -9.12 21.41
C ALA A 240 13.09 -8.40 20.32
N GLY A 241 12.62 -7.22 19.89
CA GLY A 241 13.13 -6.56 18.69
C GLY A 241 13.03 -7.48 17.47
N ASP A 242 14.14 -7.65 16.75
CA ASP A 242 14.22 -8.52 15.57
C ASP A 242 14.56 -9.98 15.91
N ASP A 243 14.66 -10.36 17.19
CA ASP A 243 15.07 -11.69 17.62
C ASP A 243 13.90 -12.57 18.05
N ILE A 244 13.78 -13.74 17.43
CA ILE A 244 12.97 -14.84 17.93
C ILE A 244 13.73 -15.47 19.10
N LEU A 245 13.18 -15.32 20.30
CA LEU A 245 13.73 -15.86 21.54
C LEU A 245 13.38 -17.33 21.74
N GLY A 246 12.20 -17.74 21.26
CA GLY A 246 11.80 -19.13 21.21
C GLY A 246 10.37 -19.34 20.75
N ILE A 247 10.01 -20.62 20.61
CA ILE A 247 8.69 -21.06 20.17
C ILE A 247 7.88 -21.42 21.41
N VAL A 248 6.68 -20.84 21.55
CA VAL A 248 5.74 -21.13 22.64
C VAL A 248 4.88 -22.33 22.26
N GLN A 249 4.37 -22.35 21.03
CA GLN A 249 3.62 -23.49 20.51
C GLN A 249 3.51 -23.46 18.98
N THR A 250 3.22 -24.62 18.40
CA THR A 250 2.81 -24.73 17.01
C THR A 250 1.30 -24.54 16.88
N ILE A 251 0.87 -23.54 16.12
CA ILE A 251 -0.56 -23.30 15.86
C ILE A 251 -1.03 -24.15 14.68
N SER A 252 -0.24 -24.21 13.61
CA SER A 252 -0.58 -24.93 12.37
C SER A 252 0.68 -25.39 11.65
N SER A 253 0.62 -26.55 10.97
CA SER A 253 1.67 -27.01 10.06
C SER A 253 1.58 -26.38 8.66
N GLN A 254 0.69 -25.42 8.51
CA GLN A 254 0.39 -24.70 7.28
C GLN A 254 0.33 -23.22 7.58
N SER A 255 0.76 -22.39 6.63
CA SER A 255 0.73 -20.94 6.75
C SER A 255 -0.12 -20.32 5.66
N THR A 256 -0.63 -19.13 5.96
CA THR A 256 -1.23 -18.24 4.96
C THR A 256 -0.23 -17.14 4.67
N ILE A 257 0.15 -17.00 3.40
CA ILE A 257 1.18 -16.06 2.96
C ILE A 257 0.55 -15.08 1.99
N SER A 258 0.51 -13.81 2.38
CA SER A 258 0.17 -12.72 1.48
C SER A 258 1.37 -12.45 0.56
N GLY A 259 1.15 -12.49 -0.75
CA GLY A 259 2.22 -12.31 -1.72
C GLY A 259 1.72 -12.00 -3.13
N TYR A 260 2.68 -11.84 -4.03
CA TYR A 260 2.42 -11.57 -5.44
C TYR A 260 3.04 -12.66 -6.30
N ILE A 261 2.23 -13.26 -7.18
CA ILE A 261 2.71 -14.30 -8.09
C ILE A 261 3.49 -13.62 -9.22
N VAL A 262 4.82 -13.76 -9.20
CA VAL A 262 5.73 -13.17 -10.18
C VAL A 262 5.76 -13.99 -11.47
N ALA A 263 5.87 -15.31 -11.32
CA ALA A 263 5.95 -16.23 -12.44
C ALA A 263 5.31 -17.57 -12.08
N VAL A 264 4.66 -18.20 -13.05
CA VAL A 264 4.07 -19.54 -12.96
C VAL A 264 4.71 -20.42 -14.03
N GLY A 265 5.46 -21.43 -13.60
CA GLY A 265 5.94 -22.56 -14.41
C GLY A 265 4.96 -23.74 -14.36
N ASP A 266 5.38 -24.88 -14.92
CA ASP A 266 4.52 -26.07 -15.02
C ASP A 266 4.14 -26.64 -13.64
N ASP A 267 5.15 -26.86 -12.78
CA ASP A 267 4.97 -27.44 -11.43
C ASP A 267 5.40 -26.48 -10.30
N THR A 268 6.00 -25.33 -10.66
CA THR A 268 6.50 -24.34 -9.69
C THR A 268 5.99 -22.93 -9.99
N ALA A 269 5.95 -22.09 -8.96
CA ALA A 269 5.64 -20.68 -9.07
C ALA A 269 6.60 -19.86 -8.19
N ILE A 270 6.99 -18.70 -8.70
CA ILE A 270 7.77 -17.71 -7.97
C ILE A 270 6.78 -16.72 -7.36
N VAL A 271 6.80 -16.63 -6.03
CA VAL A 271 5.96 -15.74 -5.25
C VAL A 271 6.84 -14.72 -4.56
N ARG A 272 6.56 -13.44 -4.76
CA ARG A 272 7.23 -12.36 -4.03
C ARG A 272 6.50 -12.12 -2.70
N VAL A 273 7.24 -12.22 -1.61
CA VAL A 273 6.79 -11.92 -0.25
C VAL A 273 7.70 -10.85 0.34
N GLY A 274 7.13 -9.67 0.60
CA GLY A 274 7.92 -8.47 0.86
C GLY A 274 8.91 -8.20 -0.29
N GLU A 275 10.20 -8.07 0.02
CA GLU A 275 11.26 -7.86 -0.97
C GLU A 275 11.91 -9.16 -1.50
N LYS A 276 11.45 -10.33 -1.02
CA LYS A 276 12.08 -11.62 -1.35
C LYS A 276 11.21 -12.42 -2.29
N GLU A 277 11.85 -13.11 -3.23
CA GLU A 277 11.18 -14.06 -4.11
C GLU A 277 11.40 -15.48 -3.61
N VAL A 278 10.30 -16.22 -3.51
CA VAL A 278 10.25 -17.58 -2.96
C VAL A 278 9.62 -18.50 -3.99
N GLU A 279 10.32 -19.59 -4.31
CA GLU A 279 9.77 -20.64 -5.14
C GLU A 279 8.92 -21.63 -4.32
N TYR A 280 7.72 -21.90 -4.83
CA TYR A 280 6.79 -22.92 -4.31
C TYR A 280 6.40 -23.91 -5.40
N GLN A 281 6.12 -25.15 -5.01
CA GLN A 281 5.44 -26.14 -5.85
C GLN A 281 3.95 -25.83 -5.95
N HIS A 282 3.31 -26.16 -7.07
CA HIS A 282 1.85 -26.06 -7.23
C HIS A 282 1.34 -27.11 -8.22
N ASN A 283 0.03 -27.35 -8.21
CA ASN A 283 -0.63 -28.28 -9.14
C ASN A 283 -1.81 -27.66 -9.90
N PHE A 284 -2.07 -26.37 -9.72
CA PHE A 284 -3.31 -25.73 -10.18
C PHE A 284 -3.13 -24.29 -10.67
N LEU A 285 -1.97 -23.67 -10.43
CA LEU A 285 -1.72 -22.34 -10.96
C LEU A 285 -1.53 -22.43 -12.47
N THR A 286 -2.15 -21.47 -13.15
CA THR A 286 -1.93 -21.21 -14.58
C THR A 286 -1.25 -19.86 -14.77
N LYS A 287 -0.71 -19.62 -15.97
CA LYS A 287 -0.16 -18.31 -16.38
C LYS A 287 -1.10 -17.13 -16.14
N ALA A 288 -2.41 -17.34 -16.08
CA ALA A 288 -3.37 -16.28 -15.77
C ALA A 288 -3.26 -15.72 -14.34
N HIS A 289 -2.58 -16.42 -13.43
CA HIS A 289 -2.34 -15.95 -12.08
C HIS A 289 -1.06 -15.11 -11.97
N GLU A 290 -0.19 -15.11 -12.98
CA GLU A 290 0.96 -14.20 -13.00
C GLU A 290 0.47 -12.76 -12.88
N GLY A 291 1.11 -12.01 -12.01
CA GLY A 291 0.74 -10.63 -11.73
C GLY A 291 -0.37 -10.48 -10.68
N SER A 292 -0.75 -11.53 -9.96
CA SER A 292 -1.86 -11.48 -8.99
C SER A 292 -1.38 -11.32 -7.56
N GLN A 293 -2.07 -10.46 -6.81
CA GLN A 293 -1.99 -10.43 -5.35
C GLN A 293 -2.89 -11.52 -4.78
N VAL A 294 -2.33 -12.31 -3.87
CA VAL A 294 -2.96 -13.53 -3.37
C VAL A 294 -2.62 -13.71 -1.90
N ASP A 295 -3.54 -14.33 -1.17
CA ASP A 295 -3.18 -15.09 0.02
C ASP A 295 -3.05 -16.56 -0.38
N LEU A 296 -1.86 -17.12 -0.17
CA LEU A 296 -1.55 -18.50 -0.47
C LEU A 296 -1.59 -19.32 0.81
N ARG A 297 -2.38 -20.39 0.83
CA ARG A 297 -2.20 -21.41 1.85
C ARG A 297 -1.13 -22.37 1.38
N VAL A 298 -0.06 -22.50 2.16
CA VAL A 298 1.09 -23.34 1.81
C VAL A 298 1.37 -24.37 2.88
N GLU A 299 1.92 -25.51 2.46
CA GLU A 299 2.40 -26.56 3.34
C GLU A 299 3.61 -27.24 2.69
N LYS A 300 4.73 -27.31 3.41
CA LYS A 300 5.95 -28.03 2.98
C LYS A 300 6.41 -27.63 1.57
N GLY A 301 6.43 -26.33 1.30
CA GLY A 301 6.85 -25.75 0.03
C GLY A 301 5.86 -25.91 -1.11
N THR A 302 4.62 -26.35 -0.84
CA THR A 302 3.57 -26.52 -1.85
C THR A 302 2.40 -25.61 -1.58
N ILE A 303 1.92 -24.91 -2.62
CA ILE A 303 0.68 -24.12 -2.58
C ILE A 303 -0.49 -25.10 -2.61
N LEU A 304 -1.32 -25.06 -1.57
CA LEU A 304 -2.50 -25.91 -1.41
C LEU A 304 -3.74 -25.26 -2.01
N ASP A 305 -3.94 -23.97 -1.73
CA ASP A 305 -5.01 -23.15 -2.27
C ASP A 305 -4.56 -21.68 -2.33
N LEU A 306 -5.35 -20.85 -3.01
CA LEU A 306 -5.17 -19.41 -3.02
C LEU A 306 -6.51 -18.70 -2.88
N VAL A 307 -6.47 -17.55 -2.22
CA VAL A 307 -7.49 -16.51 -2.32
C VAL A 307 -6.89 -15.41 -3.17
N GLN A 308 -7.39 -15.27 -4.40
CA GLN A 308 -7.01 -14.17 -5.26
C GLN A 308 -7.80 -12.94 -4.86
N TYR A 309 -7.08 -11.87 -4.56
CA TYR A 309 -7.68 -10.55 -4.47
C TYR A 309 -7.89 -10.07 -5.90
N MET A 310 -9.00 -10.47 -6.49
CA MET A 310 -9.52 -9.78 -7.67
C MET A 310 -10.33 -8.59 -7.17
N SER A 311 -9.78 -7.39 -7.22
CA SER A 311 -10.64 -6.22 -7.26
C SER A 311 -11.18 -6.12 -8.68
N GLU A 312 -12.48 -6.41 -8.86
CA GLU A 312 -13.14 -6.10 -10.13
C GLU A 312 -13.12 -4.58 -10.44
N VAL A 313 -12.72 -3.71 -9.49
CA VAL A 313 -12.68 -2.26 -9.65
C VAL A 313 -11.37 -1.68 -9.09
N GLY A 314 -10.28 -1.79 -9.85
CA GLY A 314 -9.14 -0.89 -9.66
C GLY A 314 -9.53 0.59 -9.84
N ASP A 315 -8.72 1.50 -9.33
CA ASP A 315 -8.88 2.96 -9.46
C ASP A 315 -7.83 3.53 -10.42
N ILE A 316 -7.88 4.84 -10.67
CA ILE A 316 -6.93 5.59 -11.48
C ILE A 316 -6.07 6.42 -10.53
N LEU A 317 -4.76 6.17 -10.54
CA LEU A 317 -3.78 7.03 -9.87
C LEU A 317 -3.76 8.37 -10.58
N LEU A 318 -4.12 9.43 -9.85
CA LEU A 318 -4.17 10.78 -10.38
C LEU A 318 -2.88 11.54 -10.07
N ARG A 319 -2.51 11.63 -8.80
CA ARG A 319 -1.41 12.48 -8.32
C ARG A 319 -0.60 11.75 -7.25
N THR A 320 0.72 11.96 -7.23
CA THR A 320 1.61 11.42 -6.19
C THR A 320 2.56 12.51 -5.71
N THR A 321 2.32 13.03 -4.52
CA THR A 321 3.19 14.01 -3.85
C THR A 321 4.12 13.28 -2.88
N ASN A 322 4.93 14.01 -2.12
CA ASN A 322 5.73 13.40 -1.04
C ASN A 322 4.89 13.02 0.19
N GLU A 323 3.65 13.50 0.28
CA GLU A 323 2.80 13.35 1.47
C GLU A 323 1.63 12.39 1.24
N TYR A 324 1.09 12.37 0.03
CA TYR A 324 -0.11 11.61 -0.30
C TYR A 324 -0.12 11.13 -1.75
N VAL A 325 -0.92 10.10 -2.00
CA VAL A 325 -1.37 9.68 -3.33
C VAL A 325 -2.85 9.95 -3.47
N GLU A 326 -3.25 10.53 -4.61
CA GLU A 326 -4.65 10.78 -4.97
C GLU A 326 -5.10 9.78 -6.04
N PHE A 327 -6.25 9.18 -5.81
CA PHE A 327 -6.97 8.37 -6.79
C PHE A 327 -8.29 9.04 -7.18
N ILE A 328 -8.75 8.82 -8.41
CA ILE A 328 -10.00 9.46 -8.91
C ILE A 328 -11.23 9.04 -8.11
N GLY A 329 -11.36 7.74 -7.79
CA GLY A 329 -12.55 7.18 -7.16
C GLY A 329 -12.64 7.43 -5.66
N VAL A 330 -11.50 7.40 -4.96
CA VAL A 330 -11.46 7.47 -3.48
C VAL A 330 -10.81 8.73 -2.90
N GLY A 331 -10.17 9.56 -3.73
CA GLY A 331 -9.47 10.76 -3.29
C GLY A 331 -8.07 10.48 -2.73
N SER A 332 -7.63 11.33 -1.82
CA SER A 332 -6.24 11.40 -1.34
C SER A 332 -6.01 10.63 -0.05
N TYR A 333 -4.94 9.85 0.00
CA TYR A 333 -4.49 9.11 1.18
C TYR A 333 -3.00 9.30 1.41
N PRO A 334 -2.53 9.40 2.67
CA PRO A 334 -1.12 9.32 2.96
C PRO A 334 -0.58 7.94 2.56
N TYR A 335 0.74 7.85 2.38
CA TYR A 335 1.38 6.58 2.10
C TYR A 335 2.72 6.47 2.83
N ASN A 336 3.13 5.26 3.20
CA ASN A 336 4.42 5.01 3.82
C ASN A 336 4.94 3.64 3.37
N ASN A 337 6.19 3.57 2.91
CA ASN A 337 6.83 2.34 2.43
C ASN A 337 5.91 1.47 1.55
N VAL A 338 5.37 2.05 0.49
CA VAL A 338 4.43 1.36 -0.40
C VAL A 338 5.14 0.23 -1.14
N THR A 339 4.66 -0.99 -0.96
CA THR A 339 5.09 -2.13 -1.78
C THR A 339 4.47 -2.04 -3.17
N ILE A 340 5.31 -1.93 -4.21
CA ILE A 340 4.85 -1.85 -5.61
C ILE A 340 4.90 -3.23 -6.26
N TYR A 341 3.73 -3.69 -6.71
CA TYR A 341 3.54 -4.93 -7.43
C TYR A 341 3.46 -4.66 -8.93
N ASP A 342 4.62 -4.41 -9.53
CA ASP A 342 4.79 -4.27 -10.97
C ASP A 342 6.20 -4.75 -11.39
N SER A 343 6.36 -5.04 -12.69
CA SER A 343 7.64 -5.49 -13.26
C SER A 343 8.56 -4.34 -13.70
N VAL A 344 8.01 -3.14 -13.88
CA VAL A 344 8.69 -1.94 -14.39
C VAL A 344 8.90 -0.91 -13.30
N TYR A 345 7.87 -0.64 -12.49
CA TYR A 345 7.90 0.38 -11.46
C TYR A 345 8.31 -0.20 -10.11
N THR A 346 9.26 0.44 -9.45
CA THR A 346 9.75 0.07 -8.11
C THR A 346 9.34 1.06 -7.02
N SER A 347 8.80 2.22 -7.42
CA SER A 347 8.32 3.27 -6.51
C SER A 347 7.03 3.88 -7.06
N ILE A 348 6.14 4.30 -6.17
CA ILE A 348 4.87 4.95 -6.51
C ILE A 348 5.08 6.24 -7.34
N SER A 349 6.17 6.97 -7.10
CA SER A 349 6.50 8.20 -7.86
C SER A 349 6.94 7.95 -9.31
N GLN A 350 7.21 6.69 -9.68
CA GLN A 350 7.51 6.30 -11.07
C GLN A 350 6.25 5.96 -11.87
N ILE A 351 5.10 5.82 -11.20
CA ILE A 351 3.85 5.43 -11.82
C ILE A 351 3.20 6.66 -12.45
N PRO A 352 2.94 6.69 -13.77
CA PRO A 352 2.34 7.85 -14.45
C PRO A 352 0.92 8.17 -13.95
N SER A 353 0.55 9.46 -14.03
CA SER A 353 -0.85 9.89 -13.85
C SER A 353 -1.75 9.20 -14.89
N GLY A 354 -2.95 8.80 -14.49
CA GLY A 354 -3.88 8.04 -15.32
C GLY A 354 -3.67 6.52 -15.30
N THR A 355 -2.65 6.02 -14.60
CA THR A 355 -2.39 4.57 -14.50
C THR A 355 -3.51 3.89 -13.71
N ARG A 356 -4.00 2.76 -14.23
CA ARG A 356 -5.00 1.96 -13.52
C ARG A 356 -4.31 1.03 -12.53
N VAL A 357 -4.75 1.06 -11.28
CA VAL A 357 -4.08 0.38 -10.17
C VAL A 357 -5.06 -0.27 -9.19
N GLU A 358 -4.61 -1.34 -8.53
CA GLU A 358 -5.20 -1.87 -7.29
C GLU A 358 -4.32 -1.39 -6.13
N TYR A 359 -4.90 -1.13 -4.97
CA TYR A 359 -4.12 -0.71 -3.79
C TYR A 359 -4.76 -1.24 -2.51
N THR A 360 -3.94 -1.35 -1.46
CA THR A 360 -4.40 -1.67 -0.10
C THR A 360 -4.18 -0.46 0.79
N ILE A 361 -5.20 -0.14 1.59
CA ILE A 361 -5.12 0.85 2.66
C ILE A 361 -5.11 0.10 3.98
N ASP A 362 -4.09 0.34 4.79
CA ASP A 362 -4.02 -0.12 6.17
C ASP A 362 -3.72 1.05 7.10
N ASN A 363 -4.39 1.09 8.26
CA ASN A 363 -4.30 2.18 9.23
C ASN A 363 -4.44 3.60 8.63
N GLY A 364 -5.24 3.74 7.57
CA GLY A 364 -5.50 5.01 6.91
C GLY A 364 -4.42 5.47 5.91
N ALA A 365 -3.42 4.63 5.62
CA ALA A 365 -2.38 4.90 4.63
C ALA A 365 -2.32 3.82 3.56
N VAL A 366 -1.92 4.18 2.34
CA VAL A 366 -1.64 3.21 1.28
C VAL A 366 -0.36 2.46 1.63
N THR A 367 -0.44 1.12 1.66
CA THR A 367 0.69 0.24 2.02
C THR A 367 1.16 -0.63 0.86
N SER A 368 0.30 -0.89 -0.12
CA SER A 368 0.68 -1.57 -1.35
C SER A 368 -0.12 -1.11 -2.55
N LEU A 369 0.48 -1.24 -3.74
CA LEU A 369 -0.13 -0.85 -5.00
C LEU A 369 0.32 -1.80 -6.12
N LYS A 370 -0.63 -2.29 -6.90
CA LYS A 370 -0.42 -3.13 -8.09
C LYS A 370 -0.84 -2.39 -9.34
N VAL A 371 0.01 -2.38 -10.36
CA VAL A 371 -0.31 -1.77 -11.66
C VAL A 371 -1.11 -2.75 -12.50
N ILE A 372 -2.28 -2.30 -12.98
CA ILE A 372 -3.18 -3.09 -13.85
C ILE A 372 -2.92 -2.76 -15.32
N SER A 373 -2.83 -1.47 -15.66
CA SER A 373 -2.59 -1.02 -17.02
C SER A 373 -2.02 0.38 -17.08
N LYS A 374 -1.23 0.66 -18.13
CA LYS A 374 -0.76 2.01 -18.48
C LYS A 374 -1.94 2.99 -18.66
N PRO A 375 -1.69 4.30 -18.51
CA PRO A 375 -2.69 5.33 -18.76
C PRO A 375 -3.33 5.21 -20.14
N GLN A 376 -4.66 5.27 -20.18
CA GLN A 376 -5.43 5.54 -21.38
C GLN A 376 -5.75 7.02 -21.40
N ILE A 377 -5.17 7.75 -22.36
CA ILE A 377 -5.24 9.22 -22.39
C ILE A 377 -6.35 9.64 -23.35
N ASP A 378 -7.57 9.65 -22.82
CA ASP A 378 -8.74 10.20 -23.52
C ASP A 378 -8.75 11.73 -23.41
N ASP A 379 -8.62 12.23 -22.18
CA ASP A 379 -8.40 13.64 -21.85
C ASP A 379 -6.95 13.87 -21.44
N ILE A 380 -6.43 15.04 -21.81
CA ILE A 380 -5.10 15.46 -21.39
C ILE A 380 -5.17 16.45 -20.24
N ARG A 381 -4.32 16.22 -19.25
CA ARG A 381 -4.18 17.04 -18.05
C ARG A 381 -2.90 17.85 -18.19
N VAL A 382 -3.04 19.16 -18.35
CA VAL A 382 -1.93 20.08 -18.56
C VAL A 382 -1.70 20.89 -17.28
N VAL A 383 -0.51 20.78 -16.69
CA VAL A 383 -0.11 21.71 -15.62
C VAL A 383 0.25 23.05 -16.24
N ILE A 384 -0.41 24.11 -15.78
CA ILE A 384 -0.24 25.47 -16.29
C ILE A 384 0.80 26.18 -15.43
N THR A 385 1.78 26.81 -16.06
CA THR A 385 2.79 27.63 -15.36
C THR A 385 2.27 29.04 -15.03
N GLU A 386 2.77 29.70 -14.00
CA GLU A 386 2.46 31.10 -13.72
C GLU A 386 3.14 32.01 -14.76
N ASP A 387 4.43 31.78 -14.99
CA ASP A 387 5.32 32.62 -15.80
C ASP A 387 5.39 32.25 -17.29
N GLY A 388 4.83 31.11 -17.69
CA GLY A 388 4.96 30.57 -19.05
C GLY A 388 6.33 29.96 -19.37
N LEU A 389 7.13 29.65 -18.33
CA LEU A 389 8.47 29.09 -18.44
C LEU A 389 8.65 27.84 -17.57
N THR A 390 8.76 27.99 -16.25
CA THR A 390 9.07 26.85 -15.36
C THR A 390 8.43 26.96 -13.98
N ASP A 391 7.72 28.06 -13.68
CA ASP A 391 7.07 28.21 -12.39
C ASP A 391 5.69 27.54 -12.40
N TYR A 392 5.57 26.37 -11.77
CA TYR A 392 4.31 25.64 -11.66
C TYR A 392 3.45 26.07 -10.47
N THR A 393 3.95 26.97 -9.61
CA THR A 393 3.24 27.42 -8.41
C THR A 393 2.68 28.81 -8.64
N HIS A 394 1.36 28.94 -8.66
CA HIS A 394 0.70 30.23 -8.81
C HIS A 394 0.55 30.90 -7.45
N THR A 395 0.86 32.18 -7.37
CA THR A 395 0.67 32.97 -6.14
C THR A 395 -0.82 33.17 -5.87
N THR A 396 -1.60 33.46 -6.92
CA THR A 396 -3.06 33.57 -6.90
C THR A 396 -3.64 33.04 -8.20
N VAL A 397 -4.87 32.55 -8.15
CA VAL A 397 -5.63 32.11 -9.31
C VAL A 397 -6.91 32.93 -9.42
N ASN A 398 -7.02 33.67 -10.51
CA ASN A 398 -8.19 34.45 -10.86
C ASN A 398 -8.70 34.02 -12.23
N PHE A 399 -9.97 33.65 -12.34
CA PHE A 399 -10.56 33.25 -13.62
C PHE A 399 -11.96 33.85 -13.85
N VAL A 400 -12.35 33.92 -15.11
CA VAL A 400 -13.69 34.33 -15.56
C VAL A 400 -14.22 33.29 -16.55
N PRO A 401 -15.34 32.62 -16.26
CA PRO A 401 -15.97 31.71 -17.20
C PRO A 401 -16.69 32.51 -18.30
N LEU A 402 -16.66 32.04 -19.54
CA LEU A 402 -17.33 32.69 -20.68
C LEU A 402 -18.74 32.17 -20.94
N ILE A 403 -19.13 31.12 -20.23
CA ILE A 403 -20.51 30.61 -20.13
C ILE A 403 -20.81 30.33 -18.66
N ASP A 404 -22.08 30.13 -18.30
CA ASP A 404 -22.44 29.72 -16.95
C ASP A 404 -21.79 28.35 -16.64
N ASN A 405 -21.12 28.25 -15.49
CA ASN A 405 -20.37 27.06 -15.08
C ASN A 405 -20.68 26.70 -13.63
N GLU A 406 -20.19 25.53 -13.25
CA GLU A 406 -20.30 25.01 -11.88
C GLU A 406 -18.91 24.93 -11.26
N ILE A 407 -18.78 25.45 -10.05
CA ILE A 407 -17.59 25.28 -9.21
C ILE A 407 -17.88 24.15 -8.24
N VAL A 408 -17.02 23.14 -8.22
CA VAL A 408 -17.09 22.00 -7.31
C VAL A 408 -15.98 22.07 -6.29
N TYR A 409 -16.33 22.01 -5.00
CA TYR A 409 -15.40 21.99 -3.89
C TYR A 409 -15.95 21.15 -2.74
N ASN A 410 -15.16 20.21 -2.22
CA ASN A 410 -15.55 19.31 -1.13
C ASN A 410 -16.91 18.61 -1.35
N GLY A 411 -17.24 18.31 -2.61
CA GLY A 411 -18.49 17.67 -3.02
C GLY A 411 -19.70 18.62 -3.11
N GLU A 412 -19.54 19.88 -2.73
CA GLU A 412 -20.54 20.93 -2.92
C GLU A 412 -20.38 21.58 -4.29
N VAL A 413 -21.51 22.01 -4.86
CA VAL A 413 -21.58 22.63 -6.19
C VAL A 413 -22.11 24.05 -6.04
N PHE A 414 -21.38 25.02 -6.58
CA PHE A 414 -21.71 26.44 -6.63
C PHE A 414 -21.88 26.87 -8.08
N GLU A 415 -22.91 27.64 -8.40
CA GLU A 415 -23.05 28.23 -9.74
C GLU A 415 -22.18 29.48 -9.85
N ILE A 416 -21.55 29.68 -11.01
CA ILE A 416 -20.88 30.92 -11.38
C ILE A 416 -21.37 31.38 -12.75
N SER A 417 -21.81 32.64 -12.84
CA SER A 417 -22.37 33.17 -14.09
C SER A 417 -21.28 33.57 -15.07
N ALA A 418 -21.56 33.51 -16.37
CA ALA A 418 -20.67 34.01 -17.40
C ALA A 418 -20.24 35.47 -17.12
N GLY A 419 -18.94 35.74 -17.19
CA GLY A 419 -18.37 37.07 -16.93
C GLY A 419 -18.13 37.42 -15.46
N GLU A 420 -18.56 36.57 -14.51
CA GLU A 420 -18.23 36.72 -13.10
C GLU A 420 -16.79 36.30 -12.81
N THR A 421 -16.12 37.00 -11.90
CA THR A 421 -14.74 36.67 -11.52
C THR A 421 -14.73 35.77 -10.30
N TRP A 422 -14.06 34.63 -10.43
CA TRP A 422 -13.65 33.81 -9.29
C TRP A 422 -12.21 34.13 -8.90
N ASP A 423 -11.94 34.14 -7.59
CA ASP A 423 -10.61 34.42 -7.04
C ASP A 423 -10.28 33.46 -5.89
N SER A 424 -9.12 32.82 -6.00
CA SER A 424 -8.60 31.90 -4.99
C SER A 424 -8.41 32.51 -3.61
N GLU A 425 -8.16 33.82 -3.51
CA GLU A 425 -7.95 34.51 -2.24
C GLU A 425 -9.25 34.72 -1.47
N ASN A 426 -10.39 34.68 -2.15
CA ASN A 426 -11.71 34.85 -1.55
C ASN A 426 -12.27 33.53 -1.00
N PHE A 427 -11.50 32.44 -1.06
CA PHE A 427 -11.94 31.11 -0.74
C PHE A 427 -11.23 30.56 0.51
N GLU A 428 -11.99 30.05 1.48
CA GLU A 428 -11.44 29.43 2.69
C GLU A 428 -11.24 27.92 2.49
N TRP A 429 -9.99 27.53 2.22
CA TRP A 429 -9.57 26.16 1.91
C TRP A 429 -8.19 25.83 2.49
N LYS A 430 -7.95 24.55 2.69
CA LYS A 430 -6.77 23.95 3.30
C LYS A 430 -5.84 23.39 2.23
N VAL A 431 -4.55 23.29 2.59
CA VAL A 431 -3.55 22.62 1.76
C VAL A 431 -4.01 21.19 1.45
N GLY A 432 -3.87 20.80 0.18
CA GLY A 432 -4.32 19.50 -0.34
C GLY A 432 -5.76 19.49 -0.87
N GLU A 433 -6.57 20.51 -0.60
CA GLU A 433 -7.92 20.61 -1.17
C GLU A 433 -7.90 21.11 -2.61
N LYS A 434 -8.97 20.78 -3.35
CA LYS A 434 -9.12 21.06 -4.78
C LYS A 434 -10.44 21.75 -5.07
N VAL A 435 -10.38 22.77 -5.93
CA VAL A 435 -11.54 23.42 -6.57
C VAL A 435 -11.55 23.02 -8.04
N GLU A 436 -12.71 22.67 -8.57
CA GLU A 436 -12.88 22.33 -9.99
C GLU A 436 -13.95 23.22 -10.65
N LEU A 437 -13.64 23.80 -11.81
CA LEU A 437 -14.63 24.43 -12.68
C LEU A 437 -15.12 23.40 -13.71
N ARG A 438 -16.37 22.96 -13.57
CA ARG A 438 -17.07 21.98 -14.43
C ARG A 438 -18.16 22.67 -15.27
N ASN A 439 -18.68 21.94 -16.27
CA ASN A 439 -19.58 22.38 -17.36
C ASN A 439 -18.91 23.05 -18.57
N VAL A 440 -17.93 22.33 -19.13
CA VAL A 440 -17.38 22.36 -20.51
C VAL A 440 -17.77 23.57 -21.37
N GLY A 441 -17.17 24.70 -21.06
CA GLY A 441 -17.08 25.87 -21.91
C GLY A 441 -15.66 26.43 -21.92
N SER A 442 -15.53 27.65 -22.41
CA SER A 442 -14.27 28.39 -22.34
C SER A 442 -14.20 29.26 -21.08
N PHE A 443 -13.02 29.41 -20.50
CA PHE A 443 -12.75 30.28 -19.36
C PHE A 443 -11.41 31.00 -19.54
N THR A 444 -11.30 32.22 -19.03
CA THR A 444 -10.07 33.03 -19.10
C THR A 444 -9.40 33.06 -17.73
N ILE A 445 -8.10 32.77 -17.66
CA ILE A 445 -7.31 32.93 -16.43
C ILE A 445 -6.66 34.32 -16.46
N ASN A 446 -7.11 35.21 -15.57
CA ASN A 446 -6.66 36.60 -15.51
C ASN A 446 -5.36 36.77 -14.72
N SER A 447 -5.03 35.83 -13.82
CA SER A 447 -3.82 35.90 -13.00
C SER A 447 -2.53 35.56 -13.77
N ILE A 448 -2.64 35.11 -15.02
CA ILE A 448 -1.49 34.82 -15.89
C ILE A 448 -1.60 35.57 -17.23
N THR A 449 -0.46 35.71 -17.91
CA THR A 449 -0.42 36.24 -19.28
C THR A 449 0.34 35.30 -20.22
N ARG A 450 -0.14 35.24 -21.46
CA ARG A 450 0.50 34.56 -22.59
C ARG A 450 0.49 35.54 -23.75
N SER A 451 1.65 35.78 -24.36
CA SER A 451 1.79 36.73 -25.48
C SER A 451 1.15 38.10 -25.21
N GLN A 452 1.29 38.62 -23.97
CA GLN A 452 0.72 39.89 -23.48
C GLN A 452 -0.82 39.93 -23.31
N MET A 453 -1.51 38.79 -23.37
CA MET A 453 -2.95 38.70 -23.13
C MET A 453 -3.27 37.65 -22.05
N ASN A 454 -4.44 37.75 -21.44
CA ASN A 454 -4.94 36.68 -20.57
C ASN A 454 -5.40 35.50 -21.44
N PRO A 455 -4.87 34.28 -21.23
CA PRO A 455 -5.22 33.12 -22.05
C PRO A 455 -6.62 32.60 -21.72
N THR A 456 -7.35 32.18 -22.76
CA THR A 456 -8.64 31.49 -22.66
C THR A 456 -8.44 30.01 -22.94
N TYR A 457 -8.86 29.16 -22.02
CA TYR A 457 -8.82 27.71 -22.14
C TYR A 457 -10.21 27.14 -22.32
N VAL A 458 -10.28 25.87 -22.71
CA VAL A 458 -11.51 25.07 -22.79
C VAL A 458 -11.36 23.83 -21.91
N GLY A 459 -12.50 23.23 -21.54
CA GLY A 459 -12.53 22.04 -20.70
C GLY A 459 -12.70 22.38 -19.23
N THR A 460 -12.09 21.58 -18.36
CA THR A 460 -12.16 21.73 -16.90
C THR A 460 -10.91 22.41 -16.37
N LEU A 461 -11.10 23.30 -15.40
CA LEU A 461 -10.01 23.89 -14.61
C LEU A 461 -10.01 23.21 -13.24
N GLU A 462 -8.89 22.61 -12.86
CA GLU A 462 -8.68 22.15 -11.49
C GLU A 462 -7.61 23.02 -10.83
N ILE A 463 -7.87 23.44 -9.60
CA ILE A 463 -6.96 24.26 -8.81
C ILE A 463 -6.73 23.55 -7.49
N TYR A 464 -5.48 23.20 -7.21
CA TYR A 464 -5.08 22.58 -5.95
C TYR A 464 -4.44 23.62 -5.04
N LYS A 465 -4.84 23.63 -3.77
CA LYS A 465 -4.16 24.43 -2.75
C LYS A 465 -2.86 23.75 -2.33
N GLU A 466 -1.75 24.44 -2.51
CA GLU A 466 -0.42 24.02 -2.04
C GLU A 466 -0.01 24.86 -0.83
N GLU A 467 1.03 24.43 -0.10
CA GLU A 467 1.59 25.20 1.02
C GLU A 467 1.93 26.64 0.63
N ASN A 468 2.55 26.84 -0.53
CA ASN A 468 3.10 28.12 -0.97
C ASN A 468 2.38 28.73 -2.19
N GLY A 469 1.12 28.33 -2.45
CA GLY A 469 0.36 28.87 -3.58
C GLY A 469 -0.67 27.88 -4.09
N TYR A 470 -0.73 27.75 -5.41
CA TYR A 470 -1.69 26.90 -6.12
C TYR A 470 -1.06 26.16 -7.30
N THR A 471 -1.43 24.90 -7.49
CA THR A 471 -1.18 24.19 -8.76
C THR A 471 -2.43 24.34 -9.62
N VAL A 472 -2.26 24.72 -10.89
CA VAL A 472 -3.37 24.90 -11.84
C VAL A 472 -3.28 23.85 -12.95
N ILE A 473 -4.33 23.05 -13.10
CA ILE A 473 -4.44 22.01 -14.13
C ILE A 473 -5.59 22.34 -15.07
N ASN A 474 -5.32 22.30 -16.38
CA ASN A 474 -6.38 22.30 -17.39
C ASN A 474 -6.57 20.87 -17.92
N VAL A 475 -7.78 20.34 -17.75
CA VAL A 475 -8.20 19.04 -18.28
C VAL A 475 -9.02 19.28 -19.53
N VAL A 476 -8.57 18.77 -20.67
CA VAL A 476 -9.13 19.09 -21.98
C VAL A 476 -9.11 17.86 -22.88
N ASP A 477 -10.10 17.76 -23.77
CA ASP A 477 -10.13 16.66 -24.74
C ASP A 477 -8.94 16.76 -25.71
N MET A 478 -8.49 15.60 -26.20
CA MET A 478 -7.31 15.53 -27.06
C MET A 478 -7.43 16.40 -28.32
N THR A 479 -8.61 16.56 -28.91
CA THR A 479 -8.75 17.35 -30.15
C THR A 479 -8.59 18.84 -29.88
N SER A 480 -9.23 19.35 -28.83
CA SER A 480 -9.10 20.75 -28.41
C SER A 480 -7.67 21.08 -27.94
N TYR A 481 -7.01 20.17 -27.22
CA TYR A 481 -5.60 20.33 -26.86
C TYR A 481 -4.72 20.51 -28.11
N ILE A 482 -4.86 19.62 -29.09
CA ILE A 482 -4.05 19.68 -30.31
C ILE A 482 -4.33 20.94 -31.11
N ALA A 483 -5.58 21.41 -31.18
CA ALA A 483 -5.92 22.68 -31.82
C ALA A 483 -5.18 23.87 -31.17
N ALA A 484 -5.00 23.88 -29.85
CA ALA A 484 -4.27 24.94 -29.14
C ALA A 484 -2.74 24.81 -29.22
N VAL A 485 -2.21 23.59 -29.41
CA VAL A 485 -0.77 23.36 -29.65
C VAL A 485 -0.34 23.82 -31.04
N ILE A 486 -1.14 23.56 -32.08
CA ILE A 486 -0.77 23.85 -33.48
C ILE A 486 -0.25 25.29 -33.68
N PRO A 487 -1.03 26.36 -33.42
CA PRO A 487 -0.58 27.74 -33.66
C PRO A 487 0.50 28.20 -32.67
N SER A 488 0.60 27.53 -31.52
CA SER A 488 1.60 27.82 -30.49
C SER A 488 2.99 27.29 -30.87
N GLU A 489 3.05 26.23 -31.67
CA GLU A 489 4.30 25.62 -32.16
C GLU A 489 4.62 25.98 -33.62
N MET A 490 3.59 26.14 -34.46
CA MET A 490 3.73 26.36 -35.89
C MET A 490 2.66 27.32 -36.43
N PRO A 491 3.04 28.37 -37.19
CA PRO A 491 2.07 29.28 -37.79
C PRO A 491 1.07 28.57 -38.71
N THR A 492 -0.24 28.82 -38.51
CA THR A 492 -1.32 28.26 -39.34
C THR A 492 -1.27 28.76 -40.79
N SER A 493 -0.56 29.86 -41.04
CA SER A 493 -0.28 30.38 -42.39
C SER A 493 0.54 29.43 -43.28
N TYR A 494 1.14 28.37 -42.72
CA TYR A 494 1.82 27.33 -43.49
C TYR A 494 0.84 26.38 -44.21
N GLY A 495 -0.46 26.48 -43.91
CA GLY A 495 -1.53 25.80 -44.61
C GLY A 495 -2.00 24.51 -43.93
N LEU A 496 -3.20 24.07 -44.32
CA LEU A 496 -3.93 22.98 -43.65
C LEU A 496 -3.14 21.66 -43.59
N GLU A 497 -2.47 21.27 -44.67
CA GLU A 497 -1.73 20.00 -44.69
C GLU A 497 -0.51 20.02 -43.74
N ALA A 498 0.17 21.16 -43.59
CA ALA A 498 1.22 21.30 -42.59
C ALA A 498 0.63 21.17 -41.18
N CYS A 499 -0.49 21.84 -40.91
CA CYS A 499 -1.19 21.76 -39.63
C CYS A 499 -1.65 20.32 -39.31
N LYS A 500 -2.08 19.54 -40.30
CA LYS A 500 -2.42 18.11 -40.12
C LYS A 500 -1.20 17.28 -39.71
N VAL A 501 -0.05 17.50 -40.33
CA VAL A 501 1.21 16.82 -39.94
C VAL A 501 1.57 17.17 -38.50
N GLN A 502 1.52 18.46 -38.14
CA GLN A 502 1.76 18.92 -36.77
C GLN A 502 0.78 18.29 -35.78
N ALA A 503 -0.51 18.18 -36.14
CA ALA A 503 -1.52 17.56 -35.30
C ALA A 503 -1.19 16.10 -34.95
N VAL A 504 -0.78 15.31 -35.96
CA VAL A 504 -0.39 13.90 -35.76
C VAL A 504 0.87 13.79 -34.90
N ALA A 505 1.88 14.63 -35.16
CA ALA A 505 3.12 14.63 -34.38
C ALA A 505 2.86 15.03 -32.91
N ALA A 506 2.10 16.11 -32.70
CA ALA A 506 1.76 16.61 -31.38
C ALA A 506 0.95 15.59 -30.55
N ARG A 507 -0.04 14.94 -31.18
CA ARG A 507 -0.84 13.90 -30.51
C ARG A 507 -0.01 12.70 -30.10
N SER A 508 0.90 12.27 -30.97
CA SER A 508 1.78 11.14 -30.68
C SER A 508 2.74 11.45 -29.52
N TYR A 509 3.29 12.67 -29.50
CA TYR A 509 4.09 13.16 -28.38
C TYR A 509 3.30 13.21 -27.07
N ALA A 510 2.08 13.76 -27.10
CA ALA A 510 1.24 13.89 -25.92
C ALA A 510 0.89 12.53 -25.29
N ILE A 511 0.58 11.53 -26.13
CA ILE A 511 0.31 10.15 -25.67
C ILE A 511 1.55 9.52 -25.02
N VAL A 512 2.71 9.65 -25.66
CA VAL A 512 3.96 9.06 -25.12
C VAL A 512 4.39 9.75 -23.84
N THR A 513 4.35 11.09 -23.79
CA THR A 513 4.75 11.87 -22.62
C THR A 513 3.80 11.66 -21.45
N GLY A 514 2.49 11.57 -21.70
CA GLY A 514 1.52 11.30 -20.65
C GLY A 514 1.59 9.89 -20.05
N GLN A 515 2.34 8.97 -20.68
CA GLN A 515 2.69 7.66 -20.11
C GLN A 515 3.98 7.70 -19.28
N THR A 516 4.52 8.88 -18.99
CA THR A 516 5.69 9.08 -18.11
C THR A 516 5.26 9.68 -16.77
N SER A 517 6.09 9.53 -15.74
CA SER A 517 5.82 10.11 -14.41
C SER A 517 6.31 11.55 -14.26
N LYS A 518 6.72 12.22 -15.35
CA LYS A 518 7.39 13.54 -15.31
C LYS A 518 6.59 14.60 -14.52
N PHE A 519 5.27 14.58 -14.61
CA PHE A 519 4.39 15.55 -13.97
C PHE A 519 3.39 14.91 -12.99
N VAL A 520 3.65 13.68 -12.53
CA VAL A 520 2.76 12.95 -11.60
C VAL A 520 2.57 13.70 -10.28
N SER A 521 3.56 14.48 -9.83
CA SER A 521 3.46 15.31 -8.62
C SER A 521 2.42 16.41 -8.70
N TYR A 522 2.02 16.79 -9.91
CA TYR A 522 0.95 17.77 -10.18
C TYR A 522 -0.36 17.09 -10.60
N GLY A 523 -0.34 15.78 -10.80
CA GLY A 523 -1.44 15.02 -11.39
C GLY A 523 -1.69 15.38 -12.85
N ALA A 524 -0.62 15.65 -13.60
CA ALA A 524 -0.67 16.06 -15.00
C ALA A 524 0.09 15.09 -15.92
N HIS A 525 -0.23 15.16 -17.21
CA HIS A 525 0.44 14.42 -18.28
C HIS A 525 1.57 15.23 -18.93
N VAL A 526 1.35 16.54 -19.10
CA VAL A 526 2.25 17.49 -19.76
C VAL A 526 2.18 18.86 -19.08
N ASP A 527 3.12 19.75 -19.38
CA ASP A 527 3.04 21.18 -19.04
C ASP A 527 2.77 22.05 -20.28
N ASP A 528 2.56 23.35 -20.07
CA ASP A 528 2.22 24.32 -21.12
C ASP A 528 3.42 25.00 -21.80
N THR A 529 4.63 24.47 -21.58
CA THR A 529 5.90 25.08 -22.01
C THR A 529 6.66 24.20 -22.99
N THR A 530 7.83 24.66 -23.46
CA THR A 530 8.73 23.87 -24.31
C THR A 530 9.32 22.64 -23.64
N SER A 531 9.15 22.48 -22.31
CA SER A 531 9.48 21.25 -21.59
C SER A 531 8.57 20.07 -22.03
N SER A 532 7.38 20.39 -22.52
CA SER A 532 6.50 19.47 -23.24
C SER A 532 6.24 20.00 -24.65
N GLN A 533 5.12 20.67 -24.85
CA GLN A 533 4.75 21.38 -26.06
C GLN A 533 4.11 22.68 -25.64
N VAL A 534 4.43 23.76 -26.35
CA VAL A 534 3.84 25.07 -26.09
C VAL A 534 2.33 24.96 -26.30
N TYR A 535 1.59 25.15 -25.21
CA TYR A 535 0.14 25.02 -25.18
C TYR A 535 -0.51 26.38 -24.97
N ASN A 536 -1.43 26.74 -25.87
CA ASN A 536 -2.26 27.93 -25.76
C ASN A 536 -1.49 29.26 -25.57
N ARG A 537 -0.28 29.36 -26.13
CA ARG A 537 0.47 30.63 -26.22
C ARG A 537 -0.14 31.56 -27.26
N VAL A 538 -0.70 30.97 -28.32
CA VAL A 538 -1.45 31.62 -29.38
C VAL A 538 -2.81 30.94 -29.47
N ALA A 539 -3.89 31.73 -29.52
CA ALA A 539 -5.25 31.19 -29.60
C ALA A 539 -5.45 30.37 -30.89
N ALA A 540 -6.16 29.25 -30.76
CA ALA A 540 -6.53 28.39 -31.88
C ALA A 540 -7.45 29.10 -32.87
N ASP A 541 -7.14 28.99 -34.17
CA ASP A 541 -7.98 29.45 -35.28
C ASP A 541 -8.71 28.29 -35.96
N ASP A 542 -9.59 28.62 -36.92
CA ASP A 542 -10.39 27.64 -37.65
C ASP A 542 -9.53 26.57 -38.36
N ILE A 543 -8.34 26.94 -38.86
CA ILE A 543 -7.43 26.02 -39.55
C ILE A 543 -6.85 25.01 -38.56
N ALA A 544 -6.48 25.46 -37.36
CA ALA A 544 -5.98 24.58 -36.31
C ALA A 544 -7.04 23.56 -35.87
N TYR A 545 -8.28 24.00 -35.65
CA TYR A 545 -9.40 23.10 -35.33
C TYR A 545 -9.71 22.13 -36.47
N GLU A 546 -9.71 22.60 -37.72
CA GLU A 546 -9.93 21.75 -38.90
C GLU A 546 -8.84 20.68 -39.00
N ALA A 547 -7.57 21.03 -38.82
CA ALA A 547 -6.45 20.09 -38.87
C ALA A 547 -6.49 19.05 -37.74
N ALA A 548 -6.75 19.48 -36.51
CA ALA A 548 -6.86 18.59 -35.35
C ALA A 548 -7.98 17.57 -35.55
N LYS A 549 -9.16 18.02 -35.98
CA LYS A 549 -10.33 17.19 -36.25
C LYS A 549 -10.16 16.26 -37.46
N ALA A 550 -9.58 16.75 -38.55
CA ALA A 550 -9.36 15.95 -39.76
C ALA A 550 -8.37 14.80 -39.54
N THR A 551 -7.59 14.85 -38.46
CA THR A 551 -6.60 13.83 -38.07
C THR A 551 -6.96 13.14 -36.76
N GLU A 552 -8.21 13.23 -36.30
CA GLU A 552 -8.65 12.61 -35.05
C GLU A 552 -8.28 11.12 -34.99
N GLY A 553 -7.68 10.70 -33.87
CA GLY A 553 -7.18 9.34 -33.66
C GLY A 553 -5.93 8.95 -34.46
N MET A 554 -5.42 9.80 -35.36
CA MET A 554 -4.20 9.51 -36.11
C MET A 554 -2.96 9.80 -35.26
N VAL A 555 -2.07 8.81 -35.19
CA VAL A 555 -0.82 8.82 -34.43
C VAL A 555 0.30 8.16 -35.24
N LEU A 556 1.55 8.48 -34.90
CA LEU A 556 2.73 7.81 -35.41
C LEU A 556 2.90 6.48 -34.68
N MET A 557 3.05 5.38 -35.43
CA MET A 557 3.22 4.05 -34.86
C MET A 557 4.47 3.37 -35.41
N TYR A 558 5.20 2.67 -34.55
CA TYR A 558 6.27 1.76 -34.92
C TYR A 558 6.25 0.53 -34.01
N GLY A 559 6.43 -0.66 -34.59
CA GLY A 559 6.41 -1.91 -33.83
C GLY A 559 5.11 -2.14 -33.03
N GLY A 560 3.98 -1.61 -33.50
CA GLY A 560 2.68 -1.68 -32.82
C GLY A 560 2.49 -0.70 -31.66
N ASN A 561 3.48 0.14 -31.36
CA ASN A 561 3.42 1.14 -30.30
C ASN A 561 3.37 2.56 -30.88
N VAL A 562 2.72 3.49 -30.16
CA VAL A 562 2.81 4.92 -30.49
C VAL A 562 4.24 5.39 -30.22
N ILE A 563 4.81 6.12 -31.17
CA ILE A 563 6.15 6.73 -31.02
C ILE A 563 6.05 8.23 -30.86
N SER A 564 7.03 8.82 -30.17
CA SER A 564 7.04 10.28 -29.96
C SER A 564 7.23 11.02 -31.28
N GLY A 565 6.37 11.99 -31.55
CA GLY A 565 6.48 12.90 -32.69
C GLY A 565 7.36 14.11 -32.39
N ASN A 566 8.62 13.90 -32.02
CA ASN A 566 9.55 15.01 -31.73
C ASN A 566 9.71 15.91 -32.96
N PHE A 567 9.53 17.21 -32.79
CA PHE A 567 9.68 18.22 -33.84
C PHE A 567 10.53 19.40 -33.37
N PHE A 568 11.04 20.18 -34.32
CA PHE A 568 11.85 21.36 -34.04
C PHE A 568 11.74 22.37 -35.19
N SER A 569 11.99 23.66 -34.91
CA SER A 569 11.65 24.76 -35.81
C SER A 569 12.38 24.73 -37.16
N THR A 570 13.70 24.58 -37.19
CA THR A 570 14.48 24.61 -38.44
C THR A 570 15.76 23.79 -38.29
N SER A 571 16.07 22.98 -39.30
CA SER A 571 17.30 22.18 -39.35
C SER A 571 18.40 22.87 -40.15
N ALA A 572 19.63 22.39 -39.98
CA ALA A 572 20.78 22.81 -40.79
C ALA A 572 20.81 22.14 -42.19
N GLY A 573 19.72 21.49 -42.62
CA GLY A 573 19.60 20.74 -43.88
C GLY A 573 19.41 19.23 -43.73
N TYR A 574 19.59 18.69 -42.52
CA TYR A 574 19.37 17.29 -42.15
C TYR A 574 18.78 17.22 -40.73
N THR A 575 18.05 16.15 -40.40
CA THR A 575 17.63 15.85 -39.01
C THR A 575 18.77 15.17 -38.25
N ALA A 576 18.73 15.22 -36.91
CA ALA A 576 19.71 14.53 -36.05
C ALA A 576 19.18 13.16 -35.59
N ASN A 577 20.08 12.23 -35.28
CA ASN A 577 19.65 10.99 -34.64
C ASN A 577 19.24 11.23 -33.18
N PHE A 578 18.26 10.46 -32.68
CA PHE A 578 17.79 10.62 -31.30
C PHE A 578 18.94 10.59 -30.28
N GLY A 579 19.85 9.60 -30.41
CA GLY A 579 20.99 9.45 -29.50
C GLY A 579 22.01 10.58 -29.55
N GLU A 580 22.10 11.31 -30.67
CA GLU A 580 23.01 12.46 -30.85
C GLU A 580 22.51 13.72 -30.13
N VAL A 581 21.21 13.78 -29.82
CA VAL A 581 20.58 14.93 -29.16
C VAL A 581 20.24 14.60 -27.70
N TRP A 582 19.79 13.37 -27.42
CA TRP A 582 19.36 12.92 -26.10
C TRP A 582 20.13 11.65 -25.72
N ALA A 583 21.24 11.82 -25.01
CA ALA A 583 22.06 10.69 -24.55
C ALA A 583 21.38 9.96 -23.37
N THR A 584 21.26 8.63 -23.49
CA THR A 584 20.93 7.74 -22.36
C THR A 584 22.22 7.06 -21.89
N GLY A 585 22.88 7.62 -20.86
CA GLY A 585 24.18 7.15 -20.36
C GLY A 585 25.39 7.76 -21.10
N GLU A 586 26.57 7.13 -21.01
CA GLU A 586 27.82 7.59 -21.66
C GLU A 586 27.98 7.16 -23.13
N THR A 587 27.03 6.39 -23.66
CA THR A 587 27.07 5.88 -25.04
C THR A 587 25.98 6.50 -25.89
N PHE A 588 26.37 7.23 -26.93
CA PHE A 588 25.49 7.74 -27.98
C PHE A 588 24.94 6.58 -28.83
N PRO A 589 23.63 6.29 -28.84
CA PRO A 589 23.09 5.35 -29.83
C PRO A 589 23.15 5.99 -31.22
N THR A 590 23.77 5.27 -32.16
CA THR A 590 24.07 5.77 -33.52
C THR A 590 22.86 5.80 -34.45
N ASN A 591 21.70 5.30 -34.03
CA ASN A 591 20.49 5.25 -34.84
C ASN A 591 19.27 5.71 -34.04
N THR A 592 18.45 6.54 -34.69
CA THR A 592 17.06 6.74 -34.30
C THR A 592 16.30 5.43 -34.52
N PRO A 593 15.39 5.00 -33.62
CA PRO A 593 14.42 3.98 -33.99
C PRO A 593 13.63 4.51 -35.20
N GLY A 594 13.85 3.90 -36.37
CA GLY A 594 13.00 4.10 -37.54
C GLY A 594 11.63 3.48 -37.33
#